data_AF-A0A0X8JV97-F1
#
_entry.id   AF-A0A0X8JV97-F1
#
_cell.length_a   1.000
_cell.length_b   1.000
_cell.length_c   1.000
_cell.angle_alpha   90.00
_cell.angle_beta   90.00
_cell.angle_gamma   90.00
#
_symmetry.space_group_name_H-M   'P 1'
#
loop_
_entity.id
_entity.type
_entity.pdbx_description
1 polymer ?
#
loop_
_entity_poly.entity_id
_entity_poly.type
_entity_poly.pdbx_seq_one_letter_code
_entity_poly.pdbx_strand_id
1 'polypeptide(L)'
;MIKKIIVAIISLSLANIGFSITNQEMIDTGNANQKKTFDKYFNGTPLAAADNTALMNKVYAEIMGNLYRENRGYFDREFARLTGNRKSDFRSMYAYYSDYVVEYPKFLKRAFGNFLQDVSDMQSYTYTNTYLILETFNLNMNTYLEGEKNAATIDQNVNAIYDYLYSVGDSKTKDEYKQMSSGQMSMLVEQEYRNLENILNTRAMEGTNEKKAAAGSKSSLKKLRKLYGNYDKYFDKYIEASKLSAENKEKLKKLAKFENISNLKFIAQSIEKKENNNKSKE
;
A
#
# COMPACT_ATOMS: atom_id res chain seq x y z
N MET A 1 -0.90 -25.55 -11.11
CA MET A 1 -1.68 -24.31 -11.28
C MET A 1 -1.45 -23.28 -10.17
N ILE A 2 -0.80 -23.65 -9.05
CA ILE A 2 -0.24 -22.74 -8.02
C ILE A 2 0.94 -21.88 -8.54
N LYS A 3 1.46 -22.20 -9.74
CA LYS A 3 2.68 -21.63 -10.33
C LYS A 3 2.53 -20.26 -11.02
N LYS A 4 1.35 -19.63 -11.05
CA LYS A 4 1.12 -18.42 -11.88
C LYS A 4 0.76 -17.13 -11.15
N ILE A 5 0.55 -17.14 -9.84
CA ILE A 5 0.19 -15.92 -9.09
C ILE A 5 1.30 -15.47 -8.10
N ILE A 6 2.31 -16.31 -7.86
CA ILE A 6 3.40 -16.03 -6.91
C ILE A 6 4.71 -15.72 -7.67
N VAL A 7 4.73 -14.66 -8.47
CA VAL A 7 5.92 -14.09 -9.13
C VAL A 7 5.60 -12.60 -9.34
N ALA A 8 6.37 -11.59 -8.94
CA ALA A 8 7.75 -11.51 -8.46
C ALA A 8 7.89 -10.24 -7.63
N ILE A 9 8.60 -10.34 -6.52
CA ILE A 9 9.17 -9.20 -5.80
C ILE A 9 10.58 -9.77 -5.38
N ILE A 10 11.70 -9.28 -6.00
CA ILE A 10 13.17 -9.62 -5.82
C ILE A 10 14.12 -8.39 -5.58
N SER A 11 14.98 -8.35 -4.53
CA SER A 11 15.86 -7.23 -3.99
C SER A 11 16.89 -7.43 -2.82
N LEU A 12 18.17 -7.12 -3.00
CA LEU A 12 19.22 -7.31 -1.96
C LEU A 12 19.35 -6.12 -0.98
N SER A 13 19.69 -6.38 0.29
CA SER A 13 19.89 -5.39 1.38
C SER A 13 20.94 -4.30 1.12
N LEU A 14 20.61 -3.02 1.39
CA LEU A 14 21.61 -1.97 1.68
C LEU A 14 21.57 -1.51 3.14
N ALA A 15 22.70 -1.75 3.81
CA ALA A 15 23.04 -1.19 5.10
C ALA A 15 23.69 0.19 4.93
N ASN A 16 23.29 1.14 5.78
CA ASN A 16 23.98 2.38 6.16
C ASN A 16 25.32 2.68 5.45
N ILE A 17 25.30 3.56 4.45
CA ILE A 17 26.46 4.36 4.04
C ILE A 17 25.91 5.76 3.73
N GLY A 18 26.62 6.82 4.13
CA GLY A 18 26.19 8.24 4.07
C GLY A 18 26.01 8.84 2.66
N PHE A 19 25.42 8.10 1.73
CA PHE A 19 24.96 8.54 0.41
C PHE A 19 23.43 8.65 0.42
N SER A 20 22.87 9.49 -0.46
CA SER A 20 21.41 9.57 -0.64
C SER A 20 20.89 8.24 -1.17
N ILE A 21 19.90 7.65 -0.49
CA ILE A 21 19.26 6.40 -0.93
C ILE A 21 18.00 6.75 -1.72
N THR A 22 17.93 6.32 -2.97
CA THR A 22 16.76 6.51 -3.82
C THR A 22 15.64 5.53 -3.46
N ASN A 23 14.40 5.87 -3.80
CA ASN A 23 13.28 4.96 -3.63
C ASN A 23 13.43 3.70 -4.47
N GLN A 24 14.07 3.79 -5.65
CA GLN A 24 14.37 2.61 -6.46
C GLN A 24 15.31 1.66 -5.71
N GLU A 25 16.37 2.18 -5.08
CA GLU A 25 17.27 1.35 -4.26
C GLU A 25 16.57 0.75 -3.03
N MET A 26 15.60 1.46 -2.42
CA MET A 26 14.78 0.90 -1.34
C MET A 26 13.87 -0.23 -1.81
N ILE A 27 13.18 -0.03 -2.95
CA ILE A 27 12.36 -1.07 -3.58
C ILE A 27 13.25 -2.25 -3.92
N ASP A 28 14.36 -2.01 -4.62
CA ASP A 28 15.42 -2.95 -4.99
C ASP A 28 16.20 -3.50 -3.79
N THR A 29 15.88 -3.08 -2.56
CA THR A 29 16.31 -3.68 -1.28
C THR A 29 15.23 -4.53 -0.60
N GLY A 30 13.97 -4.11 -0.62
CA GLY A 30 12.87 -4.82 0.05
C GLY A 30 12.64 -6.22 -0.53
N ASN A 31 12.39 -6.28 -1.82
CA ASN A 31 12.04 -7.50 -2.54
C ASN A 31 13.00 -8.78 -2.47
N ALA A 32 14.25 -8.83 -2.00
CA ALA A 32 15.14 -10.04 -1.90
C ALA A 32 15.69 -10.17 -0.51
N ASN A 33 15.42 -9.22 0.39
CA ASN A 33 15.08 -9.64 1.73
C ASN A 33 13.85 -10.56 1.67
N GLN A 34 12.84 -10.26 0.85
CA GLN A 34 11.72 -11.18 0.61
C GLN A 34 12.17 -12.47 -0.08
N LYS A 35 12.83 -12.40 -1.24
CA LYS A 35 13.39 -13.59 -1.93
C LYS A 35 14.31 -14.41 -1.04
N LYS A 36 15.24 -13.81 -0.28
CA LYS A 36 16.12 -14.55 0.65
C LYS A 36 15.32 -15.25 1.75
N THR A 37 14.28 -14.60 2.27
CA THR A 37 13.37 -15.23 3.24
C THR A 37 12.61 -16.39 2.59
N PHE A 38 12.11 -16.20 1.38
CA PHE A 38 11.46 -17.26 0.61
C PHE A 38 12.43 -18.44 0.38
N ASP A 39 13.61 -18.19 -0.18
CA ASP A 39 14.65 -19.20 -0.40
C ASP A 39 15.05 -19.92 0.88
N LYS A 40 15.15 -19.23 2.02
CA LYS A 40 15.42 -19.82 3.35
C LYS A 40 14.37 -20.87 3.76
N TYR A 41 13.11 -20.65 3.42
CA TYR A 41 12.01 -21.54 3.77
C TYR A 41 11.74 -22.63 2.71
N PHE A 42 12.14 -22.40 1.45
CA PHE A 42 11.77 -23.26 0.32
C PHE A 42 12.94 -24.01 -0.36
N ASN A 43 14.22 -23.66 -0.11
CA ASN A 43 15.34 -24.43 -0.63
C ASN A 43 15.51 -25.75 0.13
N GLY A 44 15.33 -26.88 -0.57
CA GLY A 44 15.62 -28.24 -0.09
C GLY A 44 14.40 -29.07 0.36
N THR A 45 13.18 -28.52 0.32
CA THR A 45 11.97 -29.21 0.81
C THR A 45 11.07 -29.65 -0.36
N PRO A 46 10.78 -30.96 -0.54
CA PRO A 46 9.73 -31.41 -1.44
C PRO A 46 8.38 -30.89 -0.92
N LEU A 47 7.77 -29.95 -1.64
CA LEU A 47 6.51 -29.32 -1.26
C LEU A 47 5.33 -30.31 -1.37
N ALA A 48 5.02 -31.02 -0.29
CA ALA A 48 3.72 -31.66 -0.13
C ALA A 48 2.66 -30.58 0.17
N ALA A 49 1.54 -30.60 -0.55
CA ALA A 49 0.56 -29.51 -0.60
C ALA A 49 -0.05 -29.08 0.75
N ALA A 50 -0.05 -29.95 1.77
CA ALA A 50 -0.61 -29.66 3.10
C ALA A 50 0.30 -28.81 4.00
N ASP A 51 1.61 -28.75 3.73
CA ASP A 51 2.61 -28.02 4.55
C ASP A 51 2.80 -26.56 4.09
N ASN A 52 2.17 -26.17 2.97
CA ASN A 52 2.42 -24.90 2.32
C ASN A 52 1.81 -23.70 3.09
N THR A 53 0.61 -23.83 3.66
CA THR A 53 -0.06 -22.70 4.35
C THR A 53 0.63 -22.32 5.67
N ALA A 54 1.05 -23.31 6.46
CA ALA A 54 1.77 -23.07 7.71
C ALA A 54 3.16 -22.48 7.45
N LEU A 55 3.84 -22.93 6.40
CA LEU A 55 5.11 -22.40 5.94
C LEU A 55 4.97 -20.95 5.43
N MET A 56 3.99 -20.67 4.58
CA MET A 56 3.70 -19.32 4.08
C MET A 56 3.35 -18.35 5.21
N ASN A 57 2.62 -18.80 6.25
CA ASN A 57 2.37 -17.98 7.44
C ASN A 57 3.66 -17.56 8.16
N LYS A 58 4.67 -18.44 8.24
CA LYS A 58 5.98 -18.12 8.83
C LYS A 58 6.76 -17.13 7.96
N VAL A 59 6.80 -17.38 6.64
CA VAL A 59 7.45 -16.50 5.66
C VAL A 59 6.87 -15.09 5.74
N TYR A 60 5.54 -14.97 5.66
CA TYR A 60 4.85 -13.69 5.73
C TYR A 60 5.06 -12.98 7.06
N ALA A 61 5.03 -13.71 8.19
CA ALA A 61 5.29 -13.12 9.49
C ALA A 61 6.71 -12.56 9.63
N GLU A 62 7.73 -13.25 9.12
CA GLU A 62 9.12 -12.77 9.16
C GLU A 62 9.28 -11.50 8.31
N ILE A 63 8.73 -11.49 7.09
CA ILE A 63 8.82 -10.31 6.21
C ILE A 63 8.09 -9.11 6.84
N MET A 64 6.86 -9.29 7.30
CA MET A 64 6.09 -8.19 7.93
C MET A 64 6.80 -7.69 9.20
N GLY A 65 7.32 -8.60 10.02
CA GLY A 65 8.05 -8.24 11.24
C GLY A 65 9.29 -7.39 10.96
N ASN A 66 10.00 -7.65 9.86
CA ASN A 66 11.12 -6.80 9.43
C ASN A 66 10.64 -5.42 9.01
N LEU A 67 9.62 -5.33 8.16
CA LEU A 67 9.12 -4.07 7.63
C LEU A 67 8.51 -3.18 8.72
N TYR A 68 7.80 -3.75 9.70
CA TYR A 68 7.31 -3.03 10.88
C TYR A 68 8.46 -2.43 11.71
N ARG A 69 9.56 -3.17 11.90
CA ARG A 69 10.73 -2.67 12.62
C ARG A 69 11.41 -1.53 11.87
N GLU A 70 11.52 -1.63 10.55
CA GLU A 70 12.07 -0.55 9.72
C GLU A 70 11.20 0.72 9.78
N ASN A 71 9.88 0.58 9.61
CA ASN A 71 8.91 1.68 9.76
C ASN A 71 9.08 2.38 11.11
N ARG A 72 9.17 1.59 12.19
CA ARG A 72 9.35 2.11 13.53
C ARG A 72 10.68 2.84 13.69
N GLY A 73 11.76 2.31 13.12
CA GLY A 73 13.08 2.95 13.11
C GLY A 73 13.08 4.30 12.38
N TYR A 74 12.38 4.42 11.24
CA TYR A 74 12.20 5.70 10.56
C TYR A 74 11.46 6.71 11.44
N PHE A 75 10.35 6.27 12.06
CA PHE A 75 9.59 7.11 12.98
C PHE A 75 10.45 7.61 14.14
N ASP A 76 11.16 6.73 14.85
CA ASP A 76 11.89 7.11 16.04
C ASP A 76 13.03 8.10 15.72
N ARG A 77 13.76 7.88 14.61
CA ARG A 77 14.80 8.81 14.14
C ARG A 77 14.22 10.18 13.77
N GLU A 78 13.13 10.18 13.01
CA GLU A 78 12.47 11.41 12.58
C GLU A 78 11.89 12.18 13.77
N PHE A 79 11.16 11.50 14.64
CA PHE A 79 10.54 12.11 15.80
C PHE A 79 11.56 12.72 16.77
N ALA A 80 12.74 12.10 16.91
CA ALA A 80 13.80 12.59 17.77
C ALA A 80 14.36 13.95 17.31
N ARG A 81 14.48 14.18 15.99
CA ARG A 81 15.00 15.45 15.45
C ARG A 81 13.99 16.59 15.40
N LEU A 82 12.69 16.29 15.41
CA LEU A 82 11.63 17.29 15.28
C LEU A 82 11.35 18.02 16.60
N THR A 83 10.99 19.30 16.48
CA THR A 83 10.57 20.18 17.59
C THR A 83 9.29 20.95 17.24
N GLY A 84 8.66 21.55 18.25
CA GLY A 84 7.48 22.41 18.10
C GLY A 84 6.28 21.73 17.42
N ASN A 85 5.50 22.51 16.68
CA ASN A 85 4.28 22.05 16.00
C ASN A 85 4.57 20.93 14.98
N ARG A 86 5.72 20.97 14.29
CA ARG A 86 6.11 19.94 13.33
C ARG A 86 6.26 18.57 13.99
N LYS A 87 6.78 18.51 15.23
CA LYS A 87 6.84 17.26 16.02
C LYS A 87 5.44 16.73 16.36
N SER A 88 4.52 17.63 16.71
CA SER A 88 3.13 17.29 17.02
C SER A 88 2.39 16.75 15.79
N ASP A 89 2.49 17.44 14.65
CA ASP A 89 1.87 17.03 13.39
C ASP A 89 2.43 15.68 12.91
N PHE A 90 3.75 15.46 12.99
CA PHE A 90 4.37 14.18 12.66
C PHE A 90 3.89 13.04 13.57
N ARG A 91 3.76 13.29 14.88
CA ARG A 91 3.20 12.31 15.83
C ARG A 91 1.77 11.94 15.46
N SER A 92 0.93 12.92 15.15
CA SER A 92 -0.46 12.69 14.75
C SER A 92 -0.54 11.93 13.43
N MET A 93 0.24 12.34 12.42
CA MET A 93 0.34 11.64 11.14
C MET A 93 0.66 10.16 11.33
N TYR A 94 1.71 9.84 12.09
CA TYR A 94 2.13 8.46 12.32
C TYR A 94 1.12 7.65 13.14
N ALA A 95 0.45 8.28 14.11
CA ALA A 95 -0.60 7.61 14.88
C ALA A 95 -1.78 7.20 14.00
N TYR A 96 -2.30 8.13 13.17
CA TYR A 96 -3.39 7.82 12.24
C TYR A 96 -2.98 6.81 11.16
N TYR A 97 -1.75 6.90 10.66
CA TYR A 97 -1.19 5.91 9.76
C TYR A 97 -1.09 4.52 10.42
N SER A 98 -0.62 4.44 11.67
CA SER A 98 -0.54 3.17 12.40
C SER A 98 -1.92 2.55 12.61
N ASP A 99 -2.91 3.35 12.99
CA ASP A 99 -4.30 2.89 13.11
C ASP A 99 -4.87 2.45 11.75
N TYR A 100 -4.54 3.16 10.67
CA TYR A 100 -4.91 2.80 9.30
C TYR A 100 -4.34 1.44 8.92
N VAL A 101 -3.03 1.22 9.11
CA VAL A 101 -2.33 -0.05 8.85
C VAL A 101 -2.95 -1.22 9.64
N VAL A 102 -3.39 -0.98 10.87
CA VAL A 102 -4.03 -2.03 11.71
C VAL A 102 -5.45 -2.34 11.26
N GLU A 103 -6.20 -1.34 10.78
CA GLU A 103 -7.57 -1.53 10.30
C GLU A 103 -7.62 -2.13 8.89
N TYR A 104 -6.64 -1.81 8.05
CA TYR A 104 -6.58 -2.22 6.66
C TYR A 104 -6.71 -3.74 6.43
N PRO A 105 -5.90 -4.62 7.05
CA PRO A 105 -6.04 -6.06 6.87
C PRO A 105 -7.36 -6.62 7.42
N LYS A 106 -7.99 -5.95 8.39
CA LYS A 106 -9.33 -6.34 8.88
C LYS A 106 -10.40 -6.06 7.82
N PHE A 107 -10.28 -4.93 7.13
CA PHE A 107 -11.11 -4.64 5.98
C PHE A 107 -10.88 -5.65 4.86
N LEU A 108 -9.63 -5.91 4.47
CA LEU A 108 -9.30 -6.88 3.42
C LEU A 108 -9.84 -8.27 3.76
N LYS A 109 -9.64 -8.77 4.98
CA LYS A 109 -10.17 -10.07 5.40
C LYS A 109 -11.70 -10.16 5.24
N ARG A 110 -12.42 -9.08 5.51
CA ARG A 110 -13.87 -9.01 5.32
C ARG A 110 -14.25 -8.94 3.84
N ALA A 111 -13.63 -8.06 3.07
CA ALA A 111 -13.95 -7.89 1.66
C ALA A 111 -13.55 -9.14 0.86
N PHE A 112 -12.28 -9.52 0.94
CA PHE A 112 -11.74 -10.64 0.18
C PHE A 112 -12.28 -11.99 0.62
N GLY A 113 -12.43 -12.22 1.92
CA GLY A 113 -12.96 -13.50 2.43
C GLY A 113 -14.41 -13.79 2.02
N ASN A 114 -15.17 -12.76 1.59
CA ASN A 114 -16.55 -12.93 1.14
C ASN A 114 -16.74 -12.72 -0.36
N PHE A 115 -15.85 -11.98 -1.03
CA PHE A 115 -16.08 -11.54 -2.41
C PHE A 115 -14.95 -11.86 -3.40
N LEU A 116 -13.80 -12.41 -2.97
CA LEU A 116 -12.85 -12.98 -3.92
C LEU A 116 -13.46 -14.19 -4.62
N GLN A 117 -13.18 -14.30 -5.92
CA GLN A 117 -13.56 -15.47 -6.71
C GLN A 117 -12.82 -16.73 -6.27
N ASP A 118 -11.53 -16.60 -5.92
CA ASP A 118 -10.72 -17.68 -5.35
C ASP A 118 -10.26 -17.30 -3.94
N VAL A 119 -10.84 -17.97 -2.94
CA VAL A 119 -10.51 -17.74 -1.53
C VAL A 119 -9.09 -18.19 -1.20
N SER A 120 -8.47 -19.05 -2.01
CA SER A 120 -7.07 -19.46 -1.82
C SER A 120 -6.07 -18.31 -2.04
N ASP A 121 -6.44 -17.29 -2.81
CA ASP A 121 -5.63 -16.09 -3.04
C ASP A 121 -5.74 -15.05 -1.91
N MET A 122 -6.74 -15.17 -1.03
CA MET A 122 -7.05 -14.18 0.01
C MET A 122 -5.84 -13.85 0.88
N GLN A 123 -5.10 -14.87 1.32
CA GLN A 123 -3.96 -14.69 2.21
C GLN A 123 -2.84 -13.92 1.52
N SER A 124 -2.51 -14.29 0.29
CA SER A 124 -1.49 -13.63 -0.53
C SER A 124 -1.89 -12.18 -0.82
N TYR A 125 -3.14 -11.92 -1.22
CA TYR A 125 -3.60 -10.55 -1.47
C TYR A 125 -3.63 -9.69 -0.20
N THR A 126 -4.08 -10.25 0.93
CA THR A 126 -4.07 -9.54 2.22
C THR A 126 -2.65 -9.17 2.61
N TYR A 127 -1.72 -10.11 2.46
CA TYR A 127 -0.30 -9.90 2.73
C TYR A 127 0.31 -8.83 1.82
N THR A 128 0.19 -8.98 0.51
CA THR A 128 0.77 -8.05 -0.48
C THR A 128 0.27 -6.63 -0.27
N ASN A 129 -1.03 -6.45 -0.05
CA ASN A 129 -1.56 -5.09 0.15
C ASN A 129 -1.12 -4.48 1.48
N THR A 130 -0.99 -5.28 2.55
CA THR A 130 -0.49 -4.77 3.83
C THR A 130 1.01 -4.42 3.73
N TYR A 131 1.79 -5.22 3.00
CA TYR A 131 3.19 -4.93 2.70
C TYR A 131 3.33 -3.62 1.93
N LEU A 132 2.54 -3.45 0.85
CA LEU A 132 2.59 -2.25 0.00
C LEU A 132 2.31 -0.97 0.80
N ILE A 133 1.31 -0.94 1.68
CA ILE A 133 1.04 0.24 2.52
C ILE A 133 2.22 0.57 3.44
N LEU A 134 2.83 -0.45 4.03
CA LEU A 134 3.97 -0.24 4.92
C LEU A 134 5.20 0.27 4.16
N GLU A 135 5.49 -0.30 3.00
CA GLU A 135 6.65 0.07 2.20
C GLU A 135 6.47 1.45 1.57
N THR A 136 5.29 1.76 1.02
CA THR A 136 5.00 3.06 0.40
C THR A 136 5.06 4.21 1.40
N PHE A 137 4.66 4.00 2.67
CA PHE A 137 4.94 4.98 3.72
C PHE A 137 6.45 5.25 3.85
N ASN A 138 7.29 4.21 3.85
CA ASN A 138 8.74 4.36 3.91
C ASN A 138 9.28 5.10 2.68
N LEU A 139 8.77 4.80 1.48
CA LEU A 139 9.16 5.49 0.24
C LEU A 139 8.75 6.97 0.28
N ASN A 140 7.55 7.29 0.77
CA ASN A 140 7.05 8.66 0.92
C ASN A 140 7.93 9.44 1.90
N MET A 141 8.26 8.84 3.05
CA MET A 141 9.16 9.44 4.03
C MET A 141 10.57 9.60 3.47
N ASN A 142 11.12 8.62 2.77
CA ASN A 142 12.44 8.70 2.16
C ASN A 142 12.52 9.82 1.12
N THR A 143 11.52 9.92 0.23
CA THR A 143 11.42 11.00 -0.76
C THR A 143 11.55 12.37 -0.10
N TYR A 144 10.85 12.57 1.01
CA TYR A 144 10.90 13.82 1.75
C TYR A 144 12.23 14.01 2.49
N LEU A 145 12.77 12.98 3.15
CA LEU A 145 14.01 13.06 3.92
C LEU A 145 15.22 13.33 3.04
N GLU A 146 15.32 12.64 1.91
CA GLU A 146 16.36 12.90 0.90
C GLU A 146 16.13 14.22 0.20
N GLY A 147 14.88 14.60 -0.05
CA GLY A 147 14.51 15.90 -0.61
C GLY A 147 14.96 17.09 0.26
N GLU A 148 14.83 16.99 1.59
CA GLU A 148 15.30 18.03 2.53
C GLU A 148 16.83 18.15 2.55
N LYS A 149 17.57 17.10 2.14
CA LYS A 149 19.03 17.14 1.97
C LYS A 149 19.42 17.66 0.59
N ASN A 150 18.75 17.16 -0.45
CA ASN A 150 18.99 17.48 -1.84
C ASN A 150 17.67 17.38 -2.63
N ALA A 151 17.09 18.55 -2.94
CA ALA A 151 15.83 18.65 -3.66
C ALA A 151 15.84 18.01 -5.06
N ALA A 152 17.02 17.85 -5.70
CA ALA A 152 17.14 17.22 -7.01
C ALA A 152 16.77 15.71 -6.98
N THR A 153 16.77 15.08 -5.80
CA THR A 153 16.38 13.67 -5.65
C THR A 153 14.87 13.43 -5.73
N ILE A 154 14.06 14.48 -5.54
CA ILE A 154 12.60 14.35 -5.38
C ILE A 154 11.97 13.77 -6.64
N ASP A 155 12.31 14.28 -7.82
CA ASP A 155 11.67 13.84 -9.07
C ASP A 155 11.93 12.37 -9.37
N GLN A 156 13.17 11.90 -9.18
CA GLN A 156 13.52 10.50 -9.34
C GLN A 156 12.75 9.61 -8.34
N ASN A 157 12.69 10.03 -7.08
CA ASN A 157 12.03 9.27 -6.02
C ASN A 157 10.50 9.22 -6.19
N VAL A 158 9.90 10.34 -6.62
CA VAL A 158 8.49 10.42 -6.96
C VAL A 158 8.18 9.52 -8.16
N ASN A 159 8.99 9.56 -9.21
CA ASN A 159 8.82 8.71 -10.39
C ASN A 159 8.89 7.22 -10.03
N ALA A 160 9.83 6.81 -9.18
CA ALA A 160 9.92 5.42 -8.71
C ALA A 160 8.64 4.95 -8.01
N ILE A 161 7.99 5.78 -7.20
CA ILE A 161 6.71 5.44 -6.56
C ILE A 161 5.59 5.29 -7.61
N TYR A 162 5.53 6.21 -8.58
CA TYR A 162 4.58 6.09 -9.68
C TYR A 162 4.81 4.82 -10.50
N ASP A 163 6.05 4.48 -10.79
CA ASP A 163 6.40 3.27 -11.53
C ASP A 163 6.04 2.01 -10.74
N TYR A 164 6.24 2.04 -9.43
CA TYR A 164 6.00 0.92 -8.54
C TYR A 164 4.52 0.59 -8.33
N LEU A 165 3.67 1.61 -8.16
CA LEU A 165 2.26 1.42 -7.81
C LEU A 165 1.31 1.47 -9.00
N TYR A 166 1.76 1.98 -10.15
CA TYR A 166 0.90 2.11 -11.31
C TYR A 166 0.47 0.75 -11.87
N SER A 167 -0.85 0.53 -11.92
CA SER A 167 -1.43 -0.67 -12.52
C SER A 167 -1.55 -0.51 -14.04
N VAL A 168 -0.99 -1.47 -14.80
CA VAL A 168 -1.10 -1.49 -16.26
C VAL A 168 -2.57 -1.66 -16.66
N GLY A 169 -3.05 -0.79 -17.55
CA GLY A 169 -4.44 -0.80 -17.99
C GLY A 169 -5.39 0.02 -17.11
N ASP A 170 -4.87 0.84 -16.19
CA ASP A 170 -5.68 1.85 -15.51
C ASP A 170 -6.27 2.85 -16.54
N SER A 171 -7.48 3.34 -16.26
CA SER A 171 -8.20 4.32 -17.09
C SER A 171 -7.50 5.68 -17.16
N LYS A 172 -6.51 5.91 -16.29
CA LYS A 172 -5.61 7.05 -16.32
C LYS A 172 -4.19 6.58 -16.55
N THR A 173 -3.46 7.32 -17.37
CA THR A 173 -2.03 7.14 -17.55
C THR A 173 -1.27 7.67 -16.34
N LYS A 174 -0.03 7.19 -16.19
CA LYS A 174 0.89 7.66 -15.15
C LYS A 174 1.13 9.18 -15.24
N ASP A 175 1.26 9.71 -16.46
CA ASP A 175 1.50 11.14 -16.68
C ASP A 175 0.27 12.00 -16.35
N GLU A 176 -0.94 11.50 -16.62
CA GLU A 176 -2.17 12.17 -16.16
C GLU A 176 -2.20 12.31 -14.64
N TYR A 177 -1.80 11.28 -13.88
CA TYR A 177 -1.69 11.41 -12.43
C TYR A 177 -0.64 12.45 -12.03
N LYS A 178 0.55 12.44 -12.66
CA LYS A 178 1.62 13.40 -12.34
C LYS A 178 1.16 14.85 -12.55
N GLN A 179 0.35 15.10 -13.58
CA GLN A 179 -0.19 16.43 -13.91
C GLN A 179 -1.30 16.90 -12.97
N MET A 180 -1.96 16.00 -12.23
CA MET A 180 -2.95 16.39 -11.24
C MET A 180 -2.33 17.20 -10.10
N SER A 181 -3.10 18.14 -9.58
CA SER A 181 -2.83 18.73 -8.27
C SER A 181 -3.19 17.75 -7.15
N SER A 182 -2.61 17.98 -5.97
CA SER A 182 -2.93 17.29 -4.73
C SER A 182 -4.43 17.36 -4.43
N GLY A 183 -5.08 18.51 -4.68
CA GLY A 183 -6.52 18.66 -4.54
C GLY A 183 -7.33 17.79 -5.51
N GLN A 184 -6.91 17.69 -6.77
CA GLN A 184 -7.53 16.78 -7.75
C GLN A 184 -7.38 15.32 -7.33
N MET A 185 -6.20 14.93 -6.81
CA MET A 185 -5.99 13.58 -6.28
C MET A 185 -6.85 13.30 -5.05
N SER A 186 -7.04 14.26 -4.14
CA SER A 186 -7.96 14.09 -3.00
C SER A 186 -9.39 13.82 -3.46
N MET A 187 -9.88 14.53 -4.48
CA MET A 187 -11.20 14.27 -5.05
C MET A 187 -11.31 12.87 -5.65
N LEU A 188 -10.23 12.40 -6.30
CA LEU A 188 -10.17 11.06 -6.87
C LEU A 188 -10.14 9.97 -5.80
N VAL A 189 -9.40 10.15 -4.70
CA VAL A 189 -9.45 9.23 -3.55
C VAL A 189 -10.91 9.06 -3.06
N GLU A 190 -11.62 10.17 -2.89
CA GLU A 190 -13.02 10.14 -2.44
C GLU A 190 -13.95 9.47 -3.47
N GLN A 191 -13.64 9.59 -4.77
CA GLN A 191 -14.34 8.89 -5.83
C GLN A 191 -14.07 7.38 -5.78
N GLU A 192 -12.84 6.94 -5.56
CA GLU A 192 -12.51 5.51 -5.46
C GLU A 192 -13.12 4.87 -4.20
N TYR A 193 -13.22 5.59 -3.09
CA TYR A 193 -13.97 5.12 -1.92
C TYR A 193 -15.46 4.92 -2.24
N ARG A 194 -16.08 5.86 -2.95
CA ARG A 194 -17.48 5.73 -3.41
C ARG A 194 -17.65 4.57 -4.39
N ASN A 195 -16.70 4.40 -5.31
CA ASN A 195 -16.69 3.30 -6.26
C ASN A 195 -16.68 1.94 -5.53
N LEU A 196 -15.77 1.77 -4.57
CA LEU A 196 -15.69 0.54 -3.78
C LEU A 196 -16.94 0.30 -2.92
N GLU A 197 -17.55 1.36 -2.37
CA GLU A 197 -18.85 1.26 -1.68
C GLU A 197 -19.97 0.81 -2.62
N ASN A 198 -20.00 1.33 -3.85
CA ASN A 198 -20.97 0.92 -4.87
C ASN A 198 -20.79 -0.54 -5.27
N ILE A 199 -19.55 -1.01 -5.46
CA ILE A 199 -19.26 -2.43 -5.71
C ILE A 199 -19.81 -3.29 -4.58
N LEU A 200 -19.55 -2.91 -3.32
CA LEU A 200 -20.10 -3.63 -2.16
C LEU A 200 -21.64 -3.62 -2.14
N ASN A 201 -22.30 -2.54 -2.57
CA ASN A 201 -23.76 -2.48 -2.69
C ASN A 201 -24.27 -3.42 -3.79
N THR A 202 -23.62 -3.49 -4.94
CA THR A 202 -23.94 -4.44 -6.01
C THR A 202 -23.79 -5.88 -5.52
N ARG A 203 -22.67 -6.20 -4.86
CA ARG A 203 -22.44 -7.52 -4.27
C ARG A 203 -23.48 -7.87 -3.20
N ALA A 204 -23.97 -6.90 -2.42
CA ALA A 204 -25.01 -7.10 -1.42
C ALA A 204 -26.35 -7.60 -2.01
N MET A 205 -26.59 -7.39 -3.31
CA MET A 205 -27.81 -7.85 -4.00
C MET A 205 -27.76 -9.33 -4.40
N GLU A 206 -26.63 -10.00 -4.23
CA GLU A 206 -26.44 -11.41 -4.63
C GLU A 206 -27.10 -12.41 -3.67
N GLY A 207 -27.38 -12.01 -2.44
CA GLY A 207 -28.02 -12.88 -1.46
C GLY A 207 -27.96 -12.37 -0.02
N THR A 208 -28.61 -13.10 0.89
CA THR A 208 -28.69 -12.73 2.32
C THR A 208 -27.33 -12.75 3.02
N ASN A 209 -26.44 -13.67 2.63
CA ASN A 209 -25.10 -13.78 3.22
C ASN A 209 -24.21 -12.63 2.75
N GLU A 210 -24.25 -12.34 1.45
CA GLU A 210 -23.52 -11.25 0.79
C GLU A 210 -23.98 -9.90 1.31
N LYS A 211 -25.29 -9.73 1.58
CA LYS A 211 -25.83 -8.54 2.23
C LYS A 211 -25.21 -8.29 3.61
N LYS A 212 -25.06 -9.33 4.44
CA LYS A 212 -24.41 -9.24 5.76
C LYS A 212 -22.91 -8.95 5.62
N ALA A 213 -22.23 -9.62 4.70
CA ALA A 213 -20.81 -9.42 4.42
C ALA A 213 -20.51 -8.00 3.91
N ALA A 214 -21.34 -7.48 3.01
CA ALA A 214 -21.23 -6.13 2.48
C ALA A 214 -21.47 -5.07 3.57
N ALA A 215 -22.45 -5.27 4.47
CA ALA A 215 -22.67 -4.37 5.60
C ALA A 215 -21.44 -4.29 6.53
N GLY A 216 -20.84 -5.44 6.85
CA GLY A 216 -19.61 -5.50 7.65
C GLY A 216 -18.42 -4.84 6.95
N SER A 217 -18.26 -5.07 5.64
CA SER A 217 -17.18 -4.49 4.84
C SER A 217 -17.33 -2.97 4.71
N LYS A 218 -18.54 -2.45 4.48
CA LYS A 218 -18.82 -1.00 4.42
C LYS A 218 -18.52 -0.28 5.74
N SER A 219 -18.89 -0.88 6.87
CA SER A 219 -18.56 -0.32 8.19
C SER A 219 -17.04 -0.17 8.38
N SER A 220 -16.29 -1.20 8.01
CA SER A 220 -14.83 -1.19 8.04
C SER A 220 -14.24 -0.18 7.06
N LEU A 221 -14.78 -0.09 5.83
CA LEU A 221 -14.36 0.87 4.80
C LEU A 221 -14.56 2.32 5.26
N LYS A 222 -15.69 2.63 5.91
CA LYS A 222 -15.95 3.96 6.49
C LYS A 222 -14.91 4.33 7.54
N LYS A 223 -14.53 3.38 8.40
CA LYS A 223 -13.47 3.59 9.41
C LYS A 223 -12.13 3.82 8.73
N LEU A 224 -11.79 3.00 7.73
CA LEU A 224 -10.55 3.07 6.95
C LEU A 224 -10.42 4.43 6.23
N ARG A 225 -11.50 4.92 5.59
CA ARG A 225 -11.56 6.26 4.96
C ARG A 225 -11.31 7.38 5.98
N LYS A 226 -11.91 7.30 7.17
CA LYS A 226 -11.68 8.31 8.23
C LYS A 226 -10.23 8.31 8.71
N LEU A 227 -9.64 7.14 8.92
CA LEU A 227 -8.24 7.02 9.36
C LEU A 227 -7.29 7.57 8.31
N TYR A 228 -7.48 7.18 7.05
CA TYR A 228 -6.72 7.73 5.93
C TYR A 228 -6.87 9.24 5.81
N GLY A 229 -8.09 9.78 5.84
CA GLY A 229 -8.30 11.22 5.70
C GLY A 229 -7.61 12.04 6.80
N ASN A 230 -7.50 11.48 8.01
CA ASN A 230 -6.70 12.10 9.07
C ASN A 230 -5.20 11.95 8.82
N TYR A 231 -4.73 10.77 8.39
CA TYR A 231 -3.34 10.57 7.98
C TYR A 231 -2.92 11.56 6.90
N ASP A 232 -3.66 11.65 5.79
CA ASP A 232 -3.41 12.56 4.66
C ASP A 232 -3.38 14.02 5.12
N LYS A 233 -4.35 14.44 5.94
CA LYS A 233 -4.39 15.78 6.52
C LYS A 233 -3.13 16.13 7.30
N TYR A 234 -2.65 15.24 8.17
CA TYR A 234 -1.45 15.51 8.97
C TYR A 234 -0.16 15.34 8.17
N PHE A 235 -0.14 14.46 7.17
CA PHE A 235 0.94 14.37 6.20
C PHE A 235 1.08 15.68 5.43
N ASP A 236 -0.01 16.23 4.89
CA ASP A 236 -0.01 17.52 4.19
C ASP A 236 0.50 18.67 5.07
N LYS A 237 0.08 18.73 6.33
CA LYS A 237 0.58 19.72 7.30
C LYS A 237 2.07 19.56 7.58
N TYR A 238 2.52 18.32 7.76
CA TYR A 238 3.92 18.00 8.02
C TYR A 238 4.81 18.40 6.84
N ILE A 239 4.37 18.12 5.60
CA ILE A 239 5.05 18.55 4.37
C ILE A 239 5.01 20.07 4.21
N GLU A 240 3.88 20.73 4.54
CA GLU A 240 3.77 22.18 4.42
C GLU A 240 4.77 22.92 5.31
N ALA A 241 5.05 22.38 6.50
CA ALA A 241 6.04 22.92 7.44
C ALA A 241 7.50 22.64 7.06
N SER A 242 7.76 22.00 5.90
CA SER A 242 9.12 21.74 5.39
C SER A 242 9.76 22.97 4.73
N LYS A 243 11.09 22.90 4.50
CA LYS A 243 11.86 23.97 3.85
C LYS A 243 11.86 23.84 2.32
N LEU A 244 11.23 22.79 1.79
CA LEU A 244 11.14 22.53 0.36
C LEU A 244 10.38 23.65 -0.38
N SER A 245 10.64 23.77 -1.69
CA SER A 245 9.87 24.65 -2.56
C SER A 245 8.40 24.23 -2.61
N ALA A 246 7.51 25.17 -2.98
CA ALA A 246 6.09 24.89 -3.13
C ALA A 246 5.83 23.75 -4.14
N GLU A 247 6.59 23.72 -5.24
CA GLU A 247 6.52 22.66 -6.24
C GLU A 247 6.86 21.28 -5.65
N ASN A 248 7.93 21.19 -4.86
CA ASN A 248 8.35 19.93 -4.25
C ASN A 248 7.40 19.48 -3.14
N LYS A 249 6.84 20.42 -2.37
CA LYS A 249 5.76 20.13 -1.41
C LYS A 249 4.55 19.55 -2.14
N GLU A 250 4.16 20.12 -3.28
CA GLU A 250 3.04 19.64 -4.08
C GLU A 250 3.27 18.21 -4.60
N LYS A 251 4.48 17.90 -5.07
CA LYS A 251 4.85 16.53 -5.48
C LYS A 251 4.73 15.54 -4.33
N LEU A 252 5.21 15.88 -3.13
CA LEU A 252 5.15 15.02 -1.96
C LEU A 252 3.72 14.75 -1.47
N LYS A 253 2.88 15.80 -1.38
CA LYS A 253 1.47 15.67 -0.94
C LYS A 253 0.64 14.75 -1.83
N LYS A 254 1.04 14.55 -3.08
CA LYS A 254 0.38 13.64 -4.02
C LYS A 254 0.65 12.16 -3.74
N LEU A 255 1.78 11.82 -3.12
CA LEU A 255 2.23 10.44 -2.99
C LEU A 255 1.28 9.58 -2.15
N ALA A 256 0.90 10.04 -0.95
CA ALA A 256 -0.05 9.34 -0.07
C ALA A 256 -1.43 9.16 -0.75
N LYS A 257 -1.83 10.12 -1.58
CA LYS A 257 -3.09 10.09 -2.33
C LYS A 257 -3.05 9.09 -3.47
N PHE A 258 -1.97 9.08 -4.25
CA PHE A 258 -1.75 8.13 -5.34
C PHE A 258 -1.67 6.68 -4.82
N GLU A 259 -1.00 6.46 -3.70
CA GLU A 259 -0.96 5.17 -3.01
C GLU A 259 -2.38 4.69 -2.65
N ASN A 260 -3.18 5.55 -2.02
CA ASN A 260 -4.54 5.19 -1.64
C ASN A 260 -5.43 4.88 -2.86
N ILE A 261 -5.34 5.69 -3.92
CA ILE A 261 -6.03 5.44 -5.20
C ILE A 261 -5.65 4.07 -5.74
N SER A 262 -4.35 3.78 -5.84
CA SER A 262 -3.84 2.51 -6.39
C SER A 262 -4.35 1.31 -5.59
N ASN A 263 -4.30 1.40 -4.26
CA ASN A 263 -4.81 0.38 -3.35
C ASN A 263 -6.32 0.16 -3.48
N LEU A 264 -7.12 1.24 -3.50
CA LEU A 264 -8.57 1.13 -3.65
C LEU A 264 -8.97 0.52 -4.98
N LYS A 265 -8.29 0.90 -6.07
CA LYS A 265 -8.50 0.34 -7.41
C LYS A 265 -8.18 -1.14 -7.45
N PHE A 266 -7.07 -1.57 -6.86
CA PHE A 266 -6.72 -2.98 -6.76
C PHE A 266 -7.81 -3.78 -6.02
N ILE A 267 -8.28 -3.29 -4.88
CA ILE A 267 -9.33 -3.96 -4.11
C ILE A 267 -10.62 -4.05 -4.94
N ALA A 268 -11.03 -2.93 -5.55
CA ALA A 268 -12.23 -2.87 -6.39
C ALA A 268 -12.19 -3.92 -7.49
N GLN A 269 -11.10 -3.97 -8.28
CA GLN A 269 -10.90 -4.95 -9.34
C GLN A 269 -10.89 -6.41 -8.83
N SER A 270 -10.43 -6.62 -7.58
CA SER A 270 -10.34 -7.95 -6.98
C SER A 270 -11.70 -8.49 -6.52
N ILE A 271 -12.60 -7.63 -6.03
CA ILE A 271 -13.90 -8.04 -5.48
C ILE A 271 -15.07 -7.78 -6.43
N GLU A 272 -14.82 -7.07 -7.53
CA GLU A 272 -15.81 -6.88 -8.58
C GLU A 272 -16.17 -8.24 -9.19
N LYS A 273 -17.47 -8.44 -9.40
CA LYS A 273 -17.95 -9.65 -10.05
C LYS A 273 -17.52 -9.61 -11.51
N LYS A 274 -16.59 -10.47 -11.91
CA LYS A 274 -16.35 -10.70 -13.34
C LYS A 274 -17.50 -11.52 -13.86
N GLU A 275 -18.27 -10.98 -14.81
CA GLU A 275 -19.19 -11.81 -15.59
C GLU A 275 -18.35 -12.88 -16.30
N ASN A 276 -18.65 -14.15 -16.06
CA ASN A 276 -18.04 -15.23 -16.82
C ASN A 276 -18.51 -15.08 -18.28
N ASN A 277 -17.71 -14.42 -19.11
CA ASN A 277 -17.84 -14.47 -20.57
C ASN A 277 -17.43 -15.86 -21.13
N ASN A 278 -17.87 -16.95 -20.48
CA ASN A 278 -17.89 -18.30 -21.05
C ASN A 278 -19.25 -18.56 -21.73
N LYS A 279 -19.67 -17.61 -22.58
CA LYS A 279 -20.62 -17.86 -23.66
C LYS A 279 -19.90 -17.64 -25.00
N SER A 280 -18.99 -18.54 -25.33
CA SER A 280 -18.58 -18.80 -26.72
C SER A 280 -17.62 -19.99 -26.74
N LYS A 281 -18.20 -21.18 -26.79
CA LYS A 281 -17.70 -22.43 -27.40
C LYS A 281 -18.70 -23.53 -27.07
N GLU A 282 -19.91 -23.37 -27.60
CA GLU A 282 -20.71 -24.52 -28.03
C GLU A 282 -20.47 -24.68 -29.53
#